data_AF-A0A511MDF3-F1
#
_entry.id   AF-A0A511MDF3-F1
#
_cell.length_a   1.000
_cell.length_b   1.000
_cell.length_c   1.000
_cell.angle_alpha   90.00
_cell.angle_beta   90.00
_cell.angle_gamma   90.00
#
_symmetry.space_group_name_H-M   'P 1'
#
loop_
_entity.id
_entity.type
_entity.pdbx_description
1 polymer ?
#
loop_
_entity_poly.entity_id
_entity_poly.type
_entity_poly.pdbx_seq_one_letter_code
_entity_poly.pdbx_strand_id
1 'polypeptide(L)' 'MIPGTLVYWLGATGVDTTVGKVIACPAIDPDGFAHHGLAEIRWADGAFDLCTLDEIEEIPNPTPEQIAVVAEF' A
#
# COMPACT_ATOMS: atom_id res chain seq x y z
N MET A 1 7.01 -6.35 4.83
CA MET A 1 6.61 -4.97 4.51
C MET A 1 6.62 -4.11 5.78
N ILE A 2 7.04 -2.85 5.67
CA ILE A 2 7.06 -1.88 6.78
C ILE A 2 6.18 -0.67 6.43
N PRO A 3 5.59 0.03 7.41
CA PRO A 3 4.93 1.31 7.16
C PRO A 3 5.84 2.29 6.42
N GLY A 4 5.30 2.98 5.42
CA GLY A 4 6.01 3.87 4.52
C GLY A 4 6.60 3.19 3.28
N THR A 5 6.57 1.86 3.17
CA THR A 5 6.88 1.16 1.92
C THR A 5 5.90 1.60 0.82
N LEU A 6 6.42 1.88 -0.37
CA LEU A 6 5.60 2.15 -1.55
C LEU A 6 5.32 0.83 -2.28
N VAL A 7 4.12 0.71 -2.83
CA VAL A 7 3.65 -0.50 -3.52
C VAL A 7 2.88 -0.17 -4.79
N TYR A 8 2.73 -1.16 -5.66
CA TYR A 8 1.72 -1.19 -6.71
C TYR A 8 0.61 -2.18 -6.35
N TRP A 9 -0.58 -1.99 -6.93
CA TRP A 9 -1.63 -3.00 -6.92
C TRP A 9 -1.37 -4.06 -7.99
N LEU A 10 -1.34 -5.33 -7.60
CA LEU A 10 -1.46 -6.50 -8.46
C LEU A 10 -2.92 -6.77 -8.79
N GLY A 11 -3.41 -6.19 -9.90
CA GLY A 11 -4.75 -6.46 -10.41
C GLY A 11 -4.84 -7.80 -11.14
N ALA A 12 -6.07 -8.25 -11.43
CA ALA A 12 -6.33 -9.52 -12.12
C ALA A 12 -5.68 -9.62 -13.52
N THR A 13 -5.32 -8.50 -14.13
CA THR A 13 -4.67 -8.43 -15.46
C THR A 13 -3.17 -8.12 -15.40
N GLY A 14 -2.59 -7.96 -14.20
CA GLY A 14 -1.20 -7.56 -14.00
C GLY A 14 -1.04 -6.38 -13.03
N VAL A 15 0.18 -5.85 -12.95
CA VAL A 15 0.53 -4.71 -12.10
C VAL A 15 -0.18 -3.44 -12.61
N ASP A 16 -1.05 -2.86 -11.80
CA ASP A 16 -1.56 -1.50 -11.97
C ASP A 16 -0.45 -0.52 -11.57
N THR A 17 -0.24 0.53 -12.36
CA THR A 17 0.79 1.55 -12.10
C THR A 17 0.42 2.52 -10.99
N THR A 18 -0.77 2.40 -10.40
CA THR A 18 -1.20 3.22 -9.25
C THR A 18 -0.30 2.94 -8.05
N VAL A 19 0.40 3.98 -7.60
CA VAL A 19 1.33 3.90 -6.46
C VAL A 19 0.53 4.06 -5.16
N GLY A 20 0.79 3.18 -4.20
CA GLY A 20 0.27 3.27 -2.84
C GLY A 20 1.39 3.35 -1.82
N LYS A 21 1.04 3.81 -0.62
CA LYS A 21 1.90 3.82 0.55
C LYS A 21 1.27 3.00 1.66
N VAL A 22 2.06 2.08 2.20
CA VAL A 22 1.66 1.25 3.34
C VAL A 22 1.57 2.11 4.58
N ILE A 23 0.39 2.15 5.19
CA ILE A 23 0.12 2.85 6.44
C ILE A 23 0.33 1.92 7.63
N ALA A 24 -0.20 0.69 7.54
CA ALA A 24 -0.03 -0.34 8.55
C ALA A 24 0.16 -1.72 7.90
N CYS A 25 1.05 -2.52 8.47
CA CYS A 25 1.23 -3.93 8.14
C CYS A 25 1.82 -4.63 9.38
N PRO A 26 1.08 -5.53 10.06
CA PRO A 26 -0.30 -5.95 9.74
C PRO A 26 -1.31 -4.81 9.89
N ALA A 27 -2.43 -4.89 9.16
CA ALA A 27 -3.59 -4.03 9.43
C ALA A 27 -4.13 -4.27 10.84
N ILE A 28 -4.62 -3.24 11.51
CA ILE A 28 -5.08 -3.32 12.91
C ILE A 28 -6.52 -2.82 13.00
N ASP A 29 -7.42 -3.69 13.46
CA ASP A 29 -8.81 -3.31 13.70
C ASP A 29 -8.92 -2.26 14.83
N PRO A 30 -10.01 -1.48 14.87
CA PRO A 30 -10.25 -0.53 15.95
C PRO A 30 -10.30 -1.15 17.36
N ASP A 31 -10.52 -2.46 17.48
CA ASP A 31 -10.49 -3.20 18.74
C ASP A 31 -9.08 -3.69 19.14
N GLY A 32 -8.08 -3.42 18.30
CA GLY A 32 -6.68 -3.77 18.51
C GLY A 32 -6.26 -5.13 17.95
N PHE A 33 -7.14 -5.85 17.24
CA PHE A 33 -6.78 -7.11 16.61
C PHE A 33 -5.95 -6.91 15.34
N ALA A 34 -4.84 -7.66 15.20
CA ALA A 34 -3.93 -7.55 14.06
C ALA A 34 -4.22 -8.61 12.99
N HIS A 35 -4.42 -8.17 11.74
CA HIS A 35 -4.64 -9.03 10.58
C HIS A 35 -3.34 -9.22 9.79
N HIS A 36 -2.62 -10.31 10.09
CA HIS A 36 -1.28 -10.58 9.52
C HIS A 36 -1.22 -10.80 8.00
N GLY A 37 -2.35 -11.05 7.34
CA GLY A 37 -2.44 -11.18 5.89
C GLY A 37 -2.84 -9.91 5.15
N LEU A 38 -3.06 -8.81 5.87
CA LEU A 38 -3.57 -7.57 5.31
C LEU A 38 -2.64 -6.40 5.60
N ALA A 39 -2.64 -5.44 4.67
CA ALA A 39 -2.02 -4.14 4.84
C ALA A 39 -3.05 -3.03 4.58
N GLU A 40 -2.94 -1.96 5.34
CA GLU A 40 -3.67 -0.72 5.09
C GLU A 40 -2.85 0.15 4.15
N ILE A 41 -3.46 0.60 3.05
CA ILE A 41 -2.78 1.34 2.00
C ILE A 41 -3.50 2.64 1.72
N ARG A 42 -2.71 3.71 1.59
CA ARG A 42 -3.13 4.99 1.06
C ARG A 42 -2.65 5.12 -0.38
N TRP A 43 -3.56 5.19 -1.32
CA TRP A 43 -3.25 5.30 -2.75
C TRP A 43 -3.02 6.75 -3.18
N ALA A 44 -2.25 6.93 -4.26
CA ALA A 44 -1.93 8.22 -4.85
C ALA A 44 -3.15 8.99 -5.40
N ASP A 45 -4.28 8.31 -5.61
CA ASP A 45 -5.56 8.95 -5.98
C ASP A 45 -6.35 9.43 -4.75
N GLY A 46 -5.81 9.24 -3.55
CA GLY A 46 -6.44 9.58 -2.27
C GLY A 46 -7.40 8.51 -1.74
N ALA A 47 -7.50 7.34 -2.38
CA ALA A 47 -8.25 6.21 -1.86
C ALA A 47 -7.53 5.56 -0.66
N PHE A 48 -8.31 4.92 0.20
CA PHE A 48 -7.80 4.10 1.30
C PHE A 48 -8.41 2.71 1.17
N ASP A 49 -7.56 1.69 1.12
CA ASP A 49 -7.98 0.30 1.01
C ASP A 49 -7.25 -0.59 2.01
N LEU A 50 -7.91 -1.70 2.36
CA LEU A 50 -7.28 -2.87 2.95
C LEU A 50 -7.00 -3.86 1.83
N CYS A 51 -5.72 -4.18 1.63
CA CYS A 51 -5.28 -5.12 0.61
C CYS A 51 -4.68 -6.36 1.24
N THR A 52 -4.85 -7.50 0.59
CA THR A 52 -4.08 -8.69 0.96
C THR A 52 -2.63 -8.54 0.48
N LEU A 53 -1.69 -9.22 1.13
CA LEU A 53 -0.26 -9.08 0.79
C LEU A 53 0.10 -9.63 -0.60
N ASP A 54 -0.76 -10.47 -1.19
CA ASP A 54 -0.66 -10.99 -2.56
C ASP A 54 -1.33 -10.09 -3.63
N GLU A 55 -2.08 -9.07 -3.21
CA GLU A 55 -2.64 -8.04 -4.09
C GLU A 55 -1.68 -6.86 -4.27
N ILE A 56 -0.50 -6.87 -3.64
CA ILE A 56 0.41 -5.73 -3.66
C ILE A 56 1.86 -6.16 -3.91
N GLU A 57 2.62 -5.31 -4.59
CA GLU A 57 4.05 -5.53 -4.84
C GLU A 57 4.87 -4.34 -4.37
N GLU A 58 5.93 -4.59 -3.59
CA GLU A 58 6.84 -3.55 -3.11
C GLU A 58 7.60 -2.88 -4.26
N ILE A 59 7.74 -1.56 -4.19
CA ILE A 59 8.59 -0.78 -5.09
C ILE A 59 9.96 -0.60 -4.42
N PRO A 60 11.00 -1.36 -4.81
CA PRO A 60 12.27 -1.38 -4.06
C PRO A 60 13.09 -0.09 -4.19
N ASN A 61 12.90 0.68 -5.27
CA ASN A 61 13.60 1.93 -5.53
C ASN A 61 12.64 2.95 -6.16
N PRO A 62 11.70 3.54 -5.37
CA PRO A 62 10.72 4.44 -5.91
C PRO A 62 11.38 5.73 -6.43
N THR A 63 10.91 6.24 -7.57
CA THR A 63 11.40 7.51 -8.12
C THR A 63 10.96 8.69 -7.23
N PRO A 64 11.63 9.85 -7.32
CA PRO A 64 11.19 11.05 -6.59
C PRO A 64 9.73 11.43 -6.85
N GLU A 65 9.23 11.22 -8.07
CA GLU A 65 7.83 11.48 -8.45
C GLU A 65 6.87 10.53 -7.71
N GLN A 66 7.22 9.25 -7.62
CA GLN A 66 6.42 8.25 -6.90
C GLN A 66 6.40 8.51 -5.39
N ILE A 67 7.51 8.99 -4.83
CA ILE A 67 7.56 9.42 -3.44
C ILE A 67 6.69 10.66 -3.22
N ALA A 68 6.76 11.63 -4.14
CA ALA A 68 6.01 12.88 -4.02
C ALA A 68 4.49 12.66 -4.10
N VAL A 69 4.02 11.79 -5.02
CA VAL A 69 2.58 11.60 -5.25
C VAL A 69 1.85 10.99 -4.04
N VAL A 70 2.53 10.18 -3.23
CA VAL A 70 1.95 9.61 -1.99
C VAL A 70 2.30 10.43 -0.74
N ALA A 71 3.13 11.48 -0.85
CA ALA A 71 3.47 12.34 0.27
C ALA A 71 2.36 13.36 0.59
N GLU A 72 1.45 13.59 -0.35
CA GLU A 72 0.31 14.50 -0.19
C GLU A 72 -0.84 13.91 0.66
N PHE A 73 -0.75 12.63 1.03
CA PHE A 73 -1.83 11.86 1.65
C PHE A 73 -1.44 11.13 2.93
#